data_AF-A0A844GA01-F1
#
_entry.id   AF-A0A844GA01-F1
#
_cell.length_a   1.000
_cell.length_b   1.000
_cell.length_c   1.000
_cell.angle_alpha   90.00
_cell.angle_beta   90.00
_cell.angle_gamma   90.00
#
_symmetry.space_group_name_H-M   'P 1'
#
loop_
_entity.id
_entity.type
_entity.pdbx_description
1 polymer ?
#
loop_
_entity_poly.entity_id
_entity_poly.type
_entity_poly.pdbx_seq_one_letter_code
_entity_poly.pdbx_strand_id
1 'polypeptide(L)'
;MGMHPCWQKVAAEIGMDAFLAMWRILDKEEQWHHIKGSLEIRLRHYSSYEKFQRNLYIKQLSEKGHLSPKEIHYRLCEGLCEKLELAHIKRIINNK
;
A
#
# COMPACT_ATOMS: atom_id res chain seq x y z
N MET A 1 -3.32 -19.22 25.09
CA MET A 1 -3.02 -17.87 24.56
C MET A 1 -3.82 -17.69 23.29
N GLY A 2 -4.76 -16.75 23.27
CA GLY A 2 -5.63 -16.51 22.11
C GLY A 2 -5.07 -15.37 21.26
N MET A 3 -4.87 -15.63 19.97
CA MET A 3 -4.53 -14.59 19.00
C MET A 3 -5.68 -13.59 18.87
N HIS A 4 -5.35 -12.29 18.79
CA HIS A 4 -6.36 -11.22 18.67
C HIS A 4 -7.31 -11.47 17.48
N PRO A 5 -8.63 -11.21 17.59
CA PRO A 5 -9.60 -11.53 16.55
C PRO A 5 -9.31 -10.92 15.17
N CYS A 6 -8.67 -9.76 15.13
CA CYS A 6 -8.24 -9.13 13.87
C CYS A 6 -7.26 -10.03 13.09
N TRP A 7 -6.26 -10.61 13.78
CA TRP A 7 -5.31 -11.51 13.14
C TRP A 7 -5.94 -12.84 12.73
N GLN A 8 -6.98 -13.29 13.43
CA GLN A 8 -7.75 -14.46 13.01
C GLN A 8 -8.49 -14.18 11.69
N LYS A 9 -9.06 -12.98 11.53
CA LYS A 9 -9.68 -12.56 10.27
C LYS A 9 -8.66 -12.51 9.13
N VAL A 10 -7.47 -11.95 9.39
CA VAL A 10 -6.39 -11.93 8.39
C VAL A 10 -6.01 -13.36 7.99
N ALA A 11 -5.80 -14.26 8.95
CA ALA A 11 -5.47 -15.65 8.67
C ALA A 11 -6.56 -16.40 7.90
N ALA A 12 -7.83 -16.09 8.15
CA ALA A 12 -8.96 -16.63 7.38
C ALA A 12 -8.97 -16.11 5.93
N GLU A 13 -8.60 -14.85 5.72
CA GLU A 13 -8.58 -14.21 4.40
C GLU A 13 -7.44 -14.73 3.51
N ILE A 14 -6.21 -14.80 4.04
CA ILE A 14 -5.02 -15.15 3.26
C ILE A 14 -4.64 -16.63 3.36
N GLY A 15 -5.33 -17.39 4.21
CA GLY A 15 -4.99 -18.76 4.57
C GLY A 15 -3.96 -18.85 5.70
N MET A 16 -4.07 -19.91 6.51
CA MET A 16 -3.22 -20.10 7.69
C MET A 16 -1.73 -20.22 7.33
N ASP A 17 -1.38 -20.88 6.23
CA ASP A 17 0.02 -21.08 5.83
C ASP A 17 0.70 -19.76 5.46
N ALA A 18 0.03 -18.91 4.67
CA ALA A 18 0.54 -17.59 4.32
C ALA A 18 0.64 -16.68 5.55
N PHE A 19 -0.34 -16.76 6.46
CA PHE A 19 -0.30 -16.04 7.73
C PHE A 19 0.88 -16.46 8.61
N LEU A 20 1.12 -17.75 8.77
CA LEU A 20 2.26 -18.26 9.55
C LEU A 20 3.60 -17.88 8.91
N ALA A 21 3.69 -17.93 7.58
CA ALA A 21 4.88 -17.47 6.86
C ALA A 21 5.14 -15.98 7.10
N MET A 22 4.12 -15.13 6.99
CA MET A 22 4.19 -13.71 7.32
C MET A 22 4.62 -13.52 8.79
N TRP A 23 3.97 -14.18 9.74
CA TRP A 23 4.27 -14.02 11.16
C TRP A 23 5.72 -14.40 11.47
N ARG A 24 6.24 -15.49 10.89
CA ARG A 24 7.66 -15.87 11.04
C ARG A 24 8.64 -14.84 10.48
N ILE A 25 8.27 -14.10 9.44
CA ILE A 25 9.10 -13.01 8.92
C ILE A 25 9.07 -11.85 9.91
N LEU A 26 7.88 -11.45 10.37
CA LEU A 26 7.72 -10.34 11.31
C LEU A 26 8.39 -10.61 12.66
N ASP A 27 8.34 -11.85 13.14
CA ASP A 27 8.93 -12.27 14.41
C ASP A 27 10.46 -12.31 14.38
N LYS A 28 11.09 -12.38 13.20
CA LYS A 28 12.55 -12.29 13.07
C LYS A 28 13.08 -10.86 13.11
N GLU A 29 12.22 -9.88 12.93
CA GLU A 29 12.62 -8.47 12.91
C GLU A 29 12.69 -7.93 14.33
N GLU A 30 13.88 -7.98 14.93
CA GLU A 30 14.13 -7.57 16.33
C GLU A 30 13.69 -6.13 16.62
N GLN A 31 13.72 -5.25 15.62
CA GLN A 31 13.24 -3.86 15.74
C GLN A 31 11.76 -3.74 16.14
N TRP A 32 10.96 -4.79 15.93
CA TRP A 32 9.54 -4.81 16.29
C TRP A 32 9.29 -5.52 17.62
N HIS A 33 10.32 -6.04 18.26
CA HIS A 33 10.19 -6.73 19.55
C HIS A 33 10.04 -5.71 20.66
N HIS A 34 8.91 -5.79 21.36
CA HIS A 34 8.68 -5.02 22.56
C HIS A 34 9.26 -5.78 23.76
N ILE A 35 9.81 -5.06 24.74
CA ILE A 35 10.45 -5.61 25.96
C ILE A 35 9.55 -6.58 26.74
N LYS A 36 8.22 -6.46 26.59
CA LYS A 36 7.22 -7.33 27.22
C LYS A 36 6.92 -8.62 26.44
N GLY A 37 7.69 -8.96 25.42
CA GLY A 37 7.54 -10.20 24.64
C GLY A 37 6.41 -10.16 23.60
N SER A 38 6.05 -8.99 23.10
CA SER A 38 5.05 -8.78 22.04
C SER A 38 5.67 -8.13 20.81
N LEU A 39 5.08 -8.32 19.63
CA LEU A 39 5.44 -7.56 18.44
C LEU A 39 4.64 -6.25 18.38
N GLU A 40 5.33 -5.11 18.27
CA GLU A 40 4.73 -3.78 18.06
C GLU A 40 5.03 -3.27 16.65
N ILE A 41 4.10 -3.52 15.72
CA ILE A 41 4.26 -3.14 14.32
C ILE A 41 3.46 -1.86 14.06
N ARG A 42 4.16 -0.80 13.64
CA ARG A 42 3.54 0.46 13.22
C ARG A 42 3.36 0.50 11.72
N LEU A 43 2.28 -0.11 11.24
CA LEU A 43 1.88 0.02 9.84
C LEU A 43 1.21 1.37 9.61
N ARG A 44 1.57 2.03 8.50
CA ARG A 44 0.80 3.18 8.03
C ARG A 44 -0.61 2.73 7.65
N HIS A 45 -1.58 3.64 7.75
CA HIS A 45 -2.94 3.38 7.29
C HIS A 45 -2.94 2.87 5.85
N TYR A 46 -3.81 1.91 5.54
CA TYR A 46 -3.94 1.33 4.20
C TYR A 46 -4.16 2.38 3.11
N SER A 47 -4.90 3.46 3.42
CA SER A 47 -5.08 4.61 2.52
C SER A 47 -3.77 5.32 2.12
N SER A 48 -2.72 5.23 2.95
CA SER A 48 -1.39 5.73 2.59
C SER A 48 -0.73 4.84 1.55
N TYR A 49 -0.91 3.52 1.65
CA TYR A 49 -0.44 2.57 0.65
C TYR A 49 -1.19 2.75 -0.68
N GLU A 50 -2.51 2.90 -0.66
CA GLU A 50 -3.31 3.16 -1.86
C GLU A 50 -2.84 4.44 -2.58
N LYS A 51 -2.67 5.54 -1.84
CA LYS A 51 -2.12 6.79 -2.38
C LYS A 51 -0.73 6.60 -2.97
N PHE A 52 0.12 5.80 -2.33
CA PHE A 52 1.46 5.49 -2.84
C PHE A 52 1.40 4.68 -4.14
N GLN A 53 0.60 3.61 -4.20
CA GLN A 53 0.42 2.79 -5.40
C GLN A 53 -0.12 3.62 -6.57
N ARG A 54 -1.12 4.47 -6.32
CA ARG A 54 -1.64 5.41 -7.32
C ARG A 54 -0.57 6.35 -7.84
N ASN A 55 0.23 6.95 -6.95
CA ASN A 55 1.28 7.87 -7.36
C ASN A 55 2.36 7.15 -8.19
N LEU A 56 2.70 5.91 -7.81
CA LEU A 56 3.60 5.06 -8.60
C LEU A 56 3.01 4.76 -9.98
N TYR A 57 1.73 4.44 -10.06
CA TYR A 57 1.06 4.17 -11.33
C TYR A 57 1.08 5.41 -12.25
N ILE A 58 0.82 6.60 -11.71
CA ILE A 58 0.94 7.88 -12.45
C ILE A 58 2.36 8.07 -12.99
N LYS A 59 3.38 7.85 -12.16
CA LYS A 59 4.79 7.96 -12.58
C LYS A 59 5.11 6.96 -13.70
N GLN A 60 4.71 5.71 -13.55
CA GLN A 60 4.93 4.67 -14.55
C GLN A 60 4.24 4.98 -15.89
N LEU A 61 3.02 5.53 -15.87
CA LEU A 61 2.32 5.95 -17.09
C LEU A 61 3.03 7.12 -17.79
N SER A 62 3.56 8.07 -17.01
CA SER A 62 4.36 9.19 -17.54
C SER A 62 5.68 8.73 -18.16
N GLU A 63 6.35 7.76 -17.54
CA GLU A 63 7.66 7.25 -17.97
C GLU A 63 7.58 6.32 -19.18
N LYS A 64 6.63 5.37 -19.18
CA LYS A 64 6.53 4.32 -20.22
C LYS A 64 5.84 4.77 -21.50
N GLY A 65 4.93 5.75 -21.43
CA GLY A 65 4.02 6.05 -22.53
C GLY A 65 4.19 7.44 -23.16
N HIS A 66 5.07 8.29 -22.61
CA HIS A 66 5.08 9.74 -22.91
C HIS A 66 3.68 10.37 -22.83
N LEU A 67 2.79 9.79 -22.01
CA LEU A 67 1.41 10.24 -21.90
C LEU A 67 1.41 11.61 -21.26
N SER A 68 0.69 12.54 -21.88
CA SER A 68 0.48 13.85 -21.32
C SER A 68 -0.31 13.75 -20.00
N PRO A 69 -0.12 14.68 -19.05
CA PRO A 69 -0.89 14.70 -17.81
C PRO A 69 -2.42 14.68 -18.01
N LYS A 70 -2.92 15.16 -19.16
CA LYS A 70 -4.35 15.11 -19.52
C LYS A 70 -4.82 13.69 -19.85
N GLU A 71 -4.03 12.92 -20.58
CA GLU A 71 -4.37 11.54 -20.93
C GLU A 71 -4.31 10.64 -19.70
N ILE A 72 -3.34 10.88 -18.81
CA ILE A 72 -3.26 10.18 -17.52
C ILE A 72 -4.52 10.47 -16.68
N HIS A 73 -4.93 11.74 -16.59
CA HIS A 73 -6.17 12.12 -15.90
C HIS A 73 -7.40 11.42 -16.48
N TYR A 74 -7.57 11.43 -17.80
CA TYR A 74 -8.69 10.75 -18.46
C TYR A 74 -8.71 9.25 -18.09
N ARG A 75 -7.57 8.57 -18.15
CA ARG A 75 -7.48 7.14 -17.78
C ARG A 75 -7.76 6.88 -16.30
N LEU A 76 -7.34 7.77 -15.40
CA LEU A 76 -7.63 7.64 -13.97
C LEU A 76 -9.11 7.84 -13.66
N CYS A 77 -9.75 8.82 -14.29
CA CYS A 77 -11.17 9.10 -14.09
C CYS A 77 -12.06 8.00 -14.68
N GLU A 78 -11.77 7.56 -15.91
CA GLU A 78 -12.60 6.57 -16.62
C GLU A 78 -12.31 5.13 -16.17
N GLY A 79 -11.04 4.80 -15.91
CA GLY A 79 -10.62 3.41 -15.62
C GLY A 79 -10.63 3.04 -14.15
N LEU A 80 -10.48 4.02 -13.24
CA LEU A 80 -10.29 3.77 -11.81
C LEU A 80 -11.26 4.59 -10.92
N CYS A 81 -12.17 5.38 -11.52
CA CYS A 81 -13.10 6.28 -10.83
C CYS A 81 -12.43 7.24 -9.83
N GLU A 82 -11.15 7.57 -10.03
CA GLU A 82 -10.41 8.47 -9.15
C GLU A 82 -10.57 9.93 -9.59
N LYS A 83 -11.02 10.78 -8.66
CA LYS A 83 -11.17 12.23 -8.87
C LYS A 83 -9.93 12.96 -8.36
N LEU A 84 -8.90 13.00 -9.20
CA LEU A 84 -7.66 13.76 -8.95
C LEU A 84 -7.58 14.96 -9.87
N GLU A 85 -7.38 16.15 -9.31
CA GLU A 85 -7.14 17.35 -10.10
C GLU A 85 -5.88 17.23 -10.97
N LEU A 86 -5.94 17.77 -12.20
CA LEU A 86 -4.81 17.79 -13.14
C LEU A 86 -3.53 18.42 -12.54
N ALA A 87 -3.69 19.44 -11.69
CA ALA A 87 -2.57 20.08 -11.01
C ALA A 87 -1.86 19.11 -10.04
N HIS A 88 -2.61 18.22 -9.39
CA HIS A 88 -2.07 17.21 -8.50
C HIS A 88 -1.26 16.17 -9.29
N ILE A 89 -1.76 15.72 -10.44
CA ILE A 89 -1.07 14.78 -11.32
C ILE A 89 0.27 15.36 -11.78
N LYS A 90 0.28 16.62 -12.24
CA LYS A 90 1.52 17.32 -12.61
C LYS A 90 2.52 17.38 -11.46
N ARG A 91 2.05 17.65 -10.24
CA ARG A 91 2.90 17.66 -9.05
C ARG A 91 3.50 16.28 -8.75
N ILE A 92 2.73 15.20 -8.90
CA ILE A 92 3.22 13.83 -8.71
C ILE A 92 4.29 13.46 -9.74
N ILE A 93 4.10 13.84 -11.00
CA ILE A 93 5.07 13.60 -12.07
C ILE A 93 6.36 14.39 -11.83
N ASN A 94 6.25 15.65 -11.40
CA ASN A 94 7.40 16.54 -11.22
C ASN A 94 8.17 16.33 -9.90
N ASN A 95 7.52 15.77 -8.87
CA ASN A 95 8.20 15.40 -7.64
C ASN A 95 9.02 14.11 -7.88
N LYS A 96 10.32 14.27 -8.12
CA LYS A 96 11.30 13.17 -8.13
C LYS A 96 11.33 12.50 -6.75
#